data_AF-A0A949XCL8-F1
#
_entry.id   AF-A0A949XCL8-F1
#
_cell.length_a   1.000
_cell.length_b   1.000
_cell.length_c   1.000
_cell.angle_alpha   90.00
_cell.angle_beta   90.00
_cell.angle_gamma   90.00
#
_symmetry.space_group_name_H-M   'P 1'
#
loop_
_entity.id
_entity.type
_entity.pdbx_description
1 polymer ?
#
loop_
_entity_poly.entity_id
_entity_poly.type
_entity_poly.pdbx_seq_one_letter_code
_entity_poly.pdbx_strand_id
1 'polypeptide(L)'
;MKAKAKRNPRLSSTWGTVSPAPDVNQPPPAGSSATELFRQYHAQRANVYVNDSLTIDFVDAQREVTSNHYCFSVSDSEFDAILARIMEAGLSFWSAPFGEPDFKVRTFMGGKGLYVMEPDGHSWEILTVSYAKPMSLAEFLSSLT
;
A
#
# COMPACT_ATOMS: atom_id res chain seq x y z
N MET A 1 -4.85 -5.52 -24.65
CA MET A 1 -3.42 -5.48 -24.30
C MET A 1 -3.26 -6.16 -22.96
N LYS A 2 -2.50 -7.27 -22.86
CA LYS A 2 -2.30 -7.99 -21.59
C LYS A 2 -1.03 -7.46 -20.95
N ALA A 3 -1.16 -6.61 -19.94
CA ALA A 3 -0.01 -6.22 -19.11
C ALA A 3 0.33 -7.41 -18.20
N LYS A 4 1.43 -8.11 -18.50
CA LYS A 4 2.02 -9.06 -17.55
C LYS A 4 2.83 -8.25 -16.55
N ALA A 5 2.34 -8.12 -15.32
CA ALA A 5 3.16 -7.65 -14.21
C ALA A 5 4.36 -8.62 -14.09
N LYS A 6 5.56 -8.15 -14.43
CA LYS A 6 6.80 -8.90 -14.22
C LYS A 6 7.17 -8.74 -12.75
N ARG A 7 6.85 -9.76 -11.95
CA ARG A 7 7.33 -9.90 -10.56
C ARG A 7 8.82 -9.53 -10.48
N ASN A 8 9.14 -8.51 -9.69
CA ASN A 8 10.50 -8.04 -9.50
C ASN A 8 11.34 -9.16 -8.83
N PRO A 9 12.38 -9.71 -9.50
CA PRO A 9 13.18 -10.80 -8.97
C PRO A 9 14.06 -10.39 -7.77
N ARG A 10 14.12 -9.09 -7.41
CA ARG A 10 14.88 -8.58 -6.26
C ARG A 10 14.10 -8.59 -4.94
N LEU A 11 12.79 -8.82 -4.96
CA LEU A 11 12.01 -9.08 -3.75
C LEU A 11 12.26 -10.55 -3.36
N SER A 12 13.22 -10.77 -2.46
CA SER A 12 13.66 -12.10 -2.03
C SER A 12 12.50 -12.89 -1.43
N SER A 13 12.41 -14.17 -1.79
CA SER A 13 11.42 -15.15 -1.32
C SER A 13 11.62 -15.60 0.14
N THR A 14 12.08 -14.71 1.02
CA THR A 14 12.30 -15.01 2.44
C THR A 14 11.12 -14.54 3.28
N TRP A 15 9.92 -14.98 2.90
CA TRP A 15 8.91 -15.26 3.91
C TRP A 15 9.18 -16.71 4.34
N GLY A 16 9.52 -16.93 5.61
CA GLY A 16 9.83 -18.26 6.13
C GLY A 16 8.75 -19.28 5.75
N THR A 17 9.11 -20.55 5.64
CA THR A 17 8.16 -21.63 5.33
C THR A 17 7.19 -21.78 6.50
N VAL A 18 6.10 -21.01 6.50
CA VAL A 18 4.95 -21.24 7.36
C VAL A 18 4.20 -22.41 6.73
N SER A 19 3.87 -23.43 7.53
CA SER A 19 2.95 -24.49 7.10
C SER A 19 1.75 -23.87 6.41
N PRO A 20 1.27 -24.39 5.26
CA PRO A 20 0.14 -23.80 4.59
C PRO A 20 -1.04 -23.71 5.56
N ALA A 21 -1.59 -22.51 5.70
CA ALA A 21 -2.76 -22.30 6.53
C ALA A 21 -3.89 -23.26 6.05
N PRO A 22 -4.76 -23.74 6.96
CA PRO A 22 -5.89 -24.57 6.57
C PRO A 22 -6.70 -23.89 5.46
N ASP A 23 -7.19 -24.66 4.49
CA ASP A 23 -8.06 -24.13 3.42
C ASP A 23 -9.33 -23.51 4.03
N VAL A 24 -9.49 -22.19 3.89
CA VAL A 24 -10.64 -21.43 4.41
C VAL A 24 -11.94 -21.76 3.69
N ASN A 25 -11.88 -22.39 2.52
CA ASN A 25 -13.06 -22.87 1.82
C ASN A 25 -13.55 -24.22 2.36
N GLN A 26 -12.76 -24.90 3.20
CA GLN A 26 -13.24 -26.07 3.91
C GLN A 26 -14.04 -25.65 5.13
N PRO A 27 -15.25 -26.22 5.33
CA PRO A 27 -15.99 -26.00 6.55
C PRO A 27 -15.13 -26.47 7.73
N PRO A 28 -15.15 -25.72 8.84
CA PRO A 28 -14.37 -26.07 10.01
C PRO A 28 -14.78 -27.46 10.52
N PRO A 29 -13.86 -28.22 11.16
CA PRO A 29 -14.17 -29.50 11.77
C PRO A 29 -15.38 -29.39 12.71
N ALA A 30 -16.26 -30.39 12.68
CA ALA A 30 -17.40 -30.45 13.58
C ALA A 30 -16.91 -30.39 15.04
N GLY A 31 -17.45 -29.46 15.84
CA GLY A 31 -17.03 -29.22 17.22
C GLY A 31 -15.96 -28.13 17.41
N SER A 32 -15.58 -27.40 16.36
CA SER A 32 -14.65 -26.27 16.47
C SER A 32 -15.20 -25.18 17.39
N SER A 33 -14.34 -24.69 18.30
CA SER A 33 -14.67 -23.55 19.16
C SER A 33 -14.72 -22.25 18.35
N ALA A 34 -15.45 -21.23 18.83
CA ALA A 34 -15.45 -19.90 18.20
C ALA A 34 -14.03 -19.31 18.08
N THR A 35 -13.15 -19.64 19.03
CA THR A 35 -11.74 -19.22 19.02
C THR A 35 -10.91 -19.96 17.98
N GLU A 36 -11.19 -21.24 17.70
CA GLU A 36 -10.59 -21.99 16.59
C GLU A 36 -10.99 -21.35 15.26
N LEU A 37 -12.28 -21.07 15.08
CA LEU A 37 -12.82 -20.46 13.86
C LEU A 37 -12.21 -19.09 13.61
N PHE A 38 -12.12 -18.28 14.66
CA PHE A 38 -11.50 -16.96 14.61
C PHE A 38 -10.02 -17.06 14.21
N ARG A 39 -9.25 -17.96 14.84
CA ARG A 39 -7.82 -18.15 14.49
C ARG A 39 -7.66 -18.65 13.06
N GLN A 40 -8.46 -19.61 12.61
CA GLN A 40 -8.41 -20.13 11.24
C GLN A 40 -8.72 -19.03 10.21
N TYR A 41 -9.76 -18.22 10.45
CA TYR A 41 -10.12 -17.11 9.57
C TYR A 41 -9.05 -16.01 9.52
N HIS A 42 -8.44 -15.67 10.66
CA HIS A 42 -7.43 -14.62 10.76
C HIS A 42 -6.01 -15.08 10.39
N ALA A 43 -5.73 -16.39 10.37
CA ALA A 43 -4.42 -16.94 10.01
C ALA A 43 -3.99 -16.63 8.56
N GLN A 44 -4.94 -16.31 7.67
CA GLN A 44 -4.67 -15.97 6.27
C GLN A 44 -4.62 -14.46 6.00
N ARG A 45 -4.58 -13.63 7.04
CA ARG A 45 -4.56 -12.17 6.91
C ARG A 45 -3.24 -11.59 7.36
N ALA A 46 -2.75 -10.60 6.62
CA ALA A 46 -1.68 -9.73 7.07
C ALA A 46 -2.27 -8.34 7.34
N ASN A 47 -2.41 -8.01 8.62
CA ASN A 47 -2.98 -6.73 9.04
C ASN A 47 -1.88 -5.65 9.02
N VAL A 48 -2.19 -4.51 8.42
CA VAL A 48 -1.35 -3.31 8.45
C VAL A 48 -2.10 -2.20 9.16
N TYR A 49 -1.68 -1.91 10.39
CA TYR A 49 -2.19 -0.78 11.17
C TYR A 49 -1.58 0.51 10.63
N VAL A 50 -2.40 1.35 10.00
CA VAL A 50 -1.94 2.60 9.39
C VAL A 50 -1.93 3.72 10.43
N ASN A 51 -2.98 3.80 11.24
CA ASN A 51 -3.12 4.72 12.38
C ASN A 51 -4.18 4.18 13.35
N ASP A 52 -4.53 4.97 14.37
CA ASP A 52 -5.46 4.57 15.44
C ASP A 52 -6.86 4.16 14.96
N SER A 53 -7.27 4.56 13.76
CA SER A 53 -8.63 4.31 13.23
C SER A 53 -8.66 3.56 11.91
N LEU A 54 -7.51 3.32 11.25
CA LEU A 54 -7.42 2.64 9.97
C LEU A 54 -6.49 1.42 10.05
N THR A 55 -7.06 0.26 9.72
CA THR A 55 -6.33 -0.98 9.47
C THR A 55 -6.63 -1.45 8.04
N ILE A 56 -5.60 -1.89 7.32
CA ILE A 56 -5.73 -2.55 6.03
C ILE A 56 -5.40 -4.03 6.22
N ASP A 57 -6.42 -4.88 6.03
CA ASP A 57 -6.27 -6.33 6.07
C ASP A 57 -5.96 -6.86 4.66
N PHE A 58 -4.73 -7.34 4.46
CA PHE A 58 -4.35 -8.02 3.22
C PHE A 58 -4.71 -9.51 3.31
N VAL A 59 -5.22 -10.05 2.21
CA VAL A 59 -5.56 -11.48 2.07
C VAL A 59 -5.06 -11.99 0.72
N ASP A 60 -4.66 -13.25 0.66
CA ASP A 60 -4.25 -13.87 -0.60
C ASP A 60 -5.44 -13.94 -1.56
N ALA A 61 -5.26 -13.35 -2.74
CA ALA A 61 -6.29 -13.30 -3.74
C ALA A 61 -6.46 -14.66 -4.43
N GLN A 62 -7.67 -15.22 -4.37
CA GLN A 62 -8.04 -16.47 -5.08
C GLN A 62 -8.33 -16.24 -6.58
N ARG A 63 -8.30 -14.99 -7.03
CA ARG A 63 -8.60 -14.54 -8.39
C ARG A 63 -7.76 -13.31 -8.73
N GLU A 64 -7.80 -12.90 -10.00
CA GLU A 64 -7.17 -11.66 -10.45
C GLU A 64 -7.65 -10.47 -9.62
N VAL A 65 -6.70 -9.68 -9.12
CA VAL A 65 -6.95 -8.52 -8.29
C VAL A 65 -7.29 -7.34 -9.18
N THR A 66 -8.46 -6.74 -8.97
CA THR A 66 -8.79 -5.45 -9.59
C THR A 66 -7.98 -4.35 -8.91
N SER A 67 -7.27 -3.55 -9.72
CA SER A 67 -6.55 -2.39 -9.21
C SER A 67 -7.51 -1.41 -8.53
N ASN A 68 -7.07 -0.90 -7.38
CA ASN A 68 -7.74 0.11 -6.57
C ASN A 68 -6.75 1.23 -6.31
N HIS A 69 -7.24 2.39 -5.91
CA HIS A 69 -6.41 3.55 -5.59
C HIS A 69 -6.54 3.90 -4.10
N TYR A 70 -5.40 3.97 -3.41
CA TYR A 70 -5.30 4.32 -2.00
C TYR A 70 -4.32 5.49 -1.85
N CYS A 71 -4.78 6.59 -1.28
CA CYS A 71 -3.98 7.80 -1.11
C CYS A 71 -3.75 8.09 0.38
N PHE A 72 -2.48 8.22 0.76
CA PHE A 72 -2.06 8.55 2.13
C PHE A 72 -1.46 9.95 2.18
N SER A 73 -2.03 10.79 3.06
CA SER A 73 -1.44 12.08 3.39
C SER A 73 -0.46 11.90 4.54
N VAL A 74 0.77 12.35 4.35
CA VAL A 74 1.88 12.20 5.31
C VAL A 74 2.61 13.52 5.49
N SER A 75 3.44 13.64 6.53
CA SER A 75 4.35 14.78 6.68
C SER A 75 5.48 14.75 5.64
N ASP A 76 6.17 15.88 5.44
CA ASP A 76 7.32 15.92 4.54
C ASP A 76 8.44 14.96 4.94
N SER A 77 8.66 14.77 6.24
CA SER A 77 9.69 13.87 6.77
C SER A 77 9.35 12.40 6.54
N GLU A 78 8.08 12.02 6.69
CA GLU A 78 7.60 10.68 6.39
C GLU A 78 7.65 10.41 4.88
N PHE A 79 7.32 11.40 4.05
CA PHE A 79 7.45 11.30 2.61
C PHE A 79 8.88 10.96 2.19
N ASP A 80 9.88 11.68 2.72
CA ASP A 80 11.28 11.45 2.37
C ASP A 80 11.76 10.07 2.86
N ALA A 81 11.33 9.63 4.04
CA ALA A 81 11.63 8.30 4.56
C ALA A 81 10.98 7.18 3.71
N ILE A 82 9.74 7.37 3.25
CA ILE A 82 9.04 6.42 2.38
C ILE A 82 9.73 6.36 1.01
N LEU A 83 10.06 7.50 0.41
CA LEU A 83 10.76 7.58 -0.87
C LEU A 83 12.12 6.86 -0.80
N ALA A 84 12.89 7.06 0.28
CA ALA A 84 14.16 6.37 0.49
C ALA A 84 13.98 4.84 0.48
N ARG A 85 12.95 4.31 1.16
CA ARG A 85 12.65 2.87 1.18
C ARG A 85 12.21 2.34 -0.17
N ILE A 86 11.42 3.11 -0.93
CA ILE A 86 11.00 2.77 -2.30
C ILE A 86 12.24 2.64 -3.20
N MET A 87 13.18 3.59 -3.10
CA MET A 87 14.43 3.58 -3.86
C MET A 87 15.34 2.42 -3.45
N GLU A 88 15.50 2.17 -2.14
CA GLU A 88 16.30 1.07 -1.60
C GLU A 88 15.76 -0.30 -2.04
N ALA A 89 14.43 -0.47 -2.05
CA ALA A 89 13.76 -1.66 -2.55
C ALA A 89 13.82 -1.80 -4.09
N GLY A 90 14.27 -0.77 -4.81
CA GLY A 90 14.33 -0.76 -6.26
C GLY A 90 12.96 -0.85 -6.93
N LEU A 91 11.94 -0.24 -6.31
CA LEU A 91 10.59 -0.17 -6.85
C LEU A 91 10.47 0.97 -7.87
N SER A 92 9.71 0.71 -8.93
CA SER A 92 9.29 1.76 -9.86
C SER A 92 8.30 2.70 -9.18
N PHE A 93 8.42 4.00 -9.44
CA PHE A 93 7.47 5.01 -8.99
C PHE A 93 7.23 6.09 -10.06
N TRP A 94 6.10 6.79 -9.95
CA TRP A 94 5.62 7.75 -10.94
C TRP A 94 5.30 9.10 -10.28
N SER A 95 5.51 10.18 -11.03
CA SER A 95 5.00 11.52 -10.68
C SER A 95 3.52 11.72 -11.08
N ALA A 96 2.94 10.82 -11.88
CA ALA A 96 1.58 10.90 -12.40
C ALA A 96 0.83 9.57 -12.22
N PRO A 97 -0.52 9.57 -12.13
CA PRO A 97 -1.30 8.35 -11.90
C PRO A 97 -1.29 7.37 -13.09
N PHE A 98 -0.92 7.83 -14.28
CA PHE A 98 -0.91 7.03 -15.51
C PHE A 98 0.38 7.25 -16.29
N GLY A 99 0.81 6.22 -17.03
CA GLY A 99 1.98 6.26 -17.90
C GLY A 99 3.10 5.32 -17.44
N GLU A 100 4.29 5.52 -18.00
CA GLU A 100 5.50 4.78 -17.65
C GLU A 100 6.19 5.39 -16.41
N PRO A 101 6.91 4.58 -15.61
CA PRO A 101 7.59 5.08 -14.42
C PRO A 101 8.67 6.08 -14.82
N ASP A 102 8.59 7.28 -14.25
CA ASP A 102 9.51 8.37 -14.54
C ASP A 102 10.51 8.62 -13.40
N PHE A 103 10.36 7.91 -12.27
CA PHE A 103 11.20 8.03 -11.09
C PHE A 103 11.31 9.47 -10.58
N LYS A 104 10.21 10.24 -10.71
CA LYS A 104 10.14 11.64 -10.27
C LYS A 104 9.10 11.82 -9.17
N VAL A 105 9.40 12.75 -8.28
CA VAL A 105 8.43 13.29 -7.31
C VAL A 105 7.62 14.38 -7.99
N ARG A 106 6.30 14.30 -7.87
CA ARG A 106 5.37 15.37 -8.26
C ARG A 106 5.44 16.50 -7.25
N THR A 107 5.55 17.73 -7.72
CA THR A 107 5.37 18.93 -6.90
C THR A 107 4.03 19.58 -7.24
N PHE A 108 3.09 19.58 -6.31
CA PHE A 108 1.74 20.13 -6.54
C PHE A 108 1.21 20.81 -5.28
N MET A 109 0.61 22.00 -5.43
CA MET A 109 0.11 22.83 -4.31
C MET A 109 1.17 23.10 -3.22
N GLY A 110 2.45 23.18 -3.60
CA GLY A 110 3.56 23.34 -2.66
C GLY A 110 3.96 22.07 -1.93
N GLY A 111 3.28 20.95 -2.14
CA GLY A 111 3.61 19.64 -1.56
C GLY A 111 4.34 18.71 -2.52
N LYS A 112 4.67 17.53 -2.01
CA LYS A 112 5.27 16.40 -2.73
C LYS A 112 4.23 15.30 -2.95
N GLY A 113 4.39 14.53 -4.02
CA GLY A 113 3.53 13.39 -4.33
C GLY A 113 4.24 12.34 -5.18
N LEU A 114 3.89 11.07 -5.01
CA LEU A 114 4.31 9.98 -5.90
C LEU A 114 3.30 8.85 -5.89
N TYR A 115 3.40 7.97 -6.89
CA TYR A 115 2.62 6.74 -6.99
C TYR A 115 3.53 5.51 -7.04
N VAL A 116 3.09 4.39 -6.47
CA VAL A 116 3.68 3.05 -6.62
C VAL A 116 2.56 2.07 -7.01
N MET A 117 2.85 1.12 -7.92
CA MET A 117 1.85 0.15 -8.41
C MET A 117 2.18 -1.32 -8.11
N GLU A 118 3.31 -1.59 -7.47
CA GLU A 118 3.72 -2.96 -7.13
C GLU A 118 3.15 -3.40 -5.76
N PRO A 119 2.93 -4.71 -5.53
CA PRO A 119 3.11 -5.82 -6.47
C PRO A 119 1.87 -6.13 -7.34
N ASP A 120 0.66 -5.82 -6.87
CA ASP A 120 -0.60 -6.31 -7.47
C ASP A 120 -1.28 -5.31 -8.42
N GLY A 121 -0.63 -4.19 -8.73
CA GLY A 121 -1.18 -3.16 -9.62
C GLY A 121 -2.07 -2.13 -8.93
N HIS A 122 -2.30 -2.21 -7.62
CA HIS A 122 -2.98 -1.15 -6.86
C HIS A 122 -2.19 0.16 -6.93
N SER A 123 -2.86 1.28 -7.16
CA SER A 123 -2.24 2.60 -7.15
C SER A 123 -2.13 3.11 -5.70
N TRP A 124 -0.91 3.06 -5.16
CA TRP A 124 -0.57 3.61 -3.85
C TRP A 124 -0.03 5.02 -4.03
N GLU A 125 -0.83 6.05 -3.69
CA GLU A 125 -0.38 7.44 -3.69
C GLU A 125 0.07 7.87 -2.29
N ILE A 126 1.21 8.55 -2.26
CA ILE A 126 1.72 9.22 -1.06
C ILE A 126 1.85 10.69 -1.40
N LEU A 127 1.27 11.57 -0.59
CA LEU A 127 1.33 13.01 -0.78
C LEU A 127 1.50 13.77 0.54
N THR A 128 1.99 15.01 0.47
CA THR A 128 2.16 15.87 1.65
C THR A 128 1.10 16.95 1.80
N VAL A 129 0.36 17.25 0.72
CA VAL A 129 -0.76 18.22 0.73
C VAL A 129 -2.00 17.58 0.13
N SER A 130 -3.01 17.33 0.97
CA SER A 130 -4.26 16.67 0.56
C SER A 130 -5.14 17.58 -0.28
N TYR A 131 -5.75 17.01 -1.33
CA TYR A 131 -6.73 17.70 -2.17
C TYR A 131 -8.01 18.09 -1.43
N ALA A 132 -8.36 17.33 -0.40
CA ALA A 132 -9.60 17.51 0.36
C ALA A 132 -9.49 18.63 1.42
N LYS A 133 -8.27 19.09 1.73
CA LYS A 133 -8.03 20.19 2.66
C LYS A 133 -7.17 21.23 1.95
N PRO A 134 -7.77 22.21 1.25
CA PRO A 134 -6.98 23.34 0.76
C PRO A 134 -6.27 23.97 1.96
N MET A 135 -4.98 24.28 1.77
CA MET A 135 -4.19 25.01 2.74
C MET A 135 -4.99 26.24 3.17
N SER A 136 -5.23 26.39 4.47
CA SER A 136 -5.91 27.57 4.96
C SER A 136 -5.05 28.80 4.66
N LEU A 137 -5.69 29.97 4.52
CA LEU A 137 -4.98 31.22 4.25
C LEU A 137 -3.89 31.50 5.33
N ALA A 138 -4.14 31.07 6.57
CA ALA A 138 -3.18 31.20 7.67
C ALA A 138 -1.93 30.31 7.48
N GLU A 139 -2.11 29.06 7.05
CA GLU A 139 -1.01 28.14 6.75
C GLU A 139 -0.21 28.63 5.52
N PHE A 140 -0.89 29.18 4.51
CA PHE A 140 -0.25 29.73 3.32
C PHE A 140 0.63 30.95 3.65
N LEU A 141 0.08 31.92 4.39
CA LEU A 141 0.83 33.12 4.78
C LEU A 141 2.04 32.78 5.68
N SER A 142 1.95 31.73 6.48
CA SER A 142 3.06 31.25 7.33
C SER A 142 4.17 30.56 6.53
N SER A 143 3.89 30.08 5.31
CA SER A 143 4.90 29.45 4.43
C SER A 143 5.74 30.45 3.62
N LEU A 144 5.36 31.72 3.60
CA LEU A 144 6.00 32.79 2.83
C LEU A 144 7.05 33.58 3.64
N THR A 145 7.26 33.21 4.90
CA THR A 145 8.20 33.84 5.86
C THR A 145 9.26 32.86 6.29
#